data_AF-A0A381WY84-F1
#
_entry.id   AF-A0A381WY84-F1
#
_cell.length_a   1.000
_cell.length_b   1.000
_cell.length_c   1.000
_cell.angle_alpha   90.00
_cell.angle_beta   90.00
_cell.angle_gamma   90.00
#
_symmetry.space_group_name_H-M   'P 1'
#
loop_
_entity.id
_entity.type
_entity.pdbx_description
1 polymer ?
#
loop_
_entity_poly.entity_id
_entity_poly.type
_entity_poly.pdbx_seq_one_letter_code
_entity_poly.pdbx_strand_id
1 'polypeptide(L)'
;MNKEILSKKEQLFMYLVGTFQSSAWIALGKIKNPMTEKSKVNIEQASFYIDLLDMMQEKMKGNLTDYEEQMLINTVSELKLNLIDEKKKNISKDKKEQKKIKKKKD
;
A
#
# COMPACT_ATOMS: atom_id res chain seq x y z
N MET A 1 25.74 21.97 -12.57
CA MET A 1 24.45 21.48 -12.02
C MET A 1 24.75 20.86 -10.66
N ASN A 2 24.53 21.60 -9.58
CA ASN A 2 24.63 21.03 -8.23
C ASN A 2 23.42 20.11 -8.05
N LYS A 3 23.64 18.80 -8.01
CA LYS A 3 22.63 17.89 -7.46
C LYS A 3 22.50 18.28 -6.00
N GLU A 4 21.35 18.83 -5.61
CA GLU A 4 21.03 19.06 -4.21
C GLU A 4 21.14 17.72 -3.47
N ILE A 5 22.09 17.65 -2.55
CA ILE A 5 22.28 16.48 -1.71
C ILE A 5 21.16 16.53 -0.67
N LEU A 6 20.24 15.58 -0.77
CA LEU A 6 19.19 15.38 0.24
C LEU A 6 19.83 15.32 1.63
N SER A 7 19.25 16.05 2.58
CA SER A 7 19.68 15.98 3.97
C SER A 7 19.48 14.57 4.52
N LYS A 8 20.23 14.23 5.57
CA LYS A 8 20.08 12.93 6.25
C LYS A 8 18.65 12.70 6.74
N LYS A 9 17.94 13.77 7.16
CA LYS A 9 16.55 13.67 7.65
C LYS A 9 15.58 13.32 6.52
N GLU A 10 15.69 13.98 5.37
CA GLU A 10 14.86 13.67 4.19
C GLU A 10 15.11 12.25 3.70
N GLN A 11 16.36 11.79 3.67
CA GLN A 11 16.68 10.41 3.31
C GLN A 11 16.02 9.38 4.25
N LEU A 12 16.04 9.64 5.56
CA LEU A 12 15.40 8.78 6.56
C LEU A 12 13.87 8.80 6.43
N PHE A 13 13.28 9.97 6.17
CA PHE A 13 11.85 10.08 5.94
C PHE A 13 11.41 9.31 4.69
N MET A 14 12.09 9.52 3.57
CA MET A 14 11.82 8.77 2.33
C MET A 14 11.96 7.27 2.53
N TYR A 15 12.98 6.82 3.27
CA TYR A 15 13.16 5.41 3.59
C TYR A 15 12.01 4.85 4.43
N LEU A 16 11.54 5.61 5.43
CA LEU A 16 10.41 5.23 6.28
C LEU A 16 9.13 5.07 5.45
N VAL A 17 8.79 6.07 4.62
CA VAL A 17 7.63 6.01 3.72
C VAL A 17 7.75 4.84 2.75
N GLY A 18 8.92 4.68 2.11
CA GLY A 18 9.18 3.60 1.16
C GLY A 18 9.07 2.20 1.76
N THR A 19 9.42 2.04 3.04
CA THR A 19 9.30 0.77 3.77
C THR A 19 7.84 0.33 3.92
N PHE A 20 6.97 1.25 4.37
CA PHE A 20 5.55 0.96 4.51
C PHE A 20 4.85 0.84 3.14
N GLN A 21 5.24 1.65 2.15
CA GLN A 21 4.76 1.51 0.78
C GLN A 21 5.09 0.12 0.21
N SER A 22 6.34 -0.33 0.34
CA SER A 22 6.76 -1.66 -0.13
C SER A 22 5.99 -2.78 0.58
N SER A 23 5.77 -2.64 1.89
CA SER A 23 5.00 -3.60 2.67
C SER A 23 3.53 -3.65 2.23
N ALA A 24 2.92 -2.50 1.93
CA ALA A 24 1.57 -2.42 1.34
C ALA A 24 1.52 -3.08 -0.04
N TRP A 25 2.50 -2.86 -0.91
CA TRP A 25 2.56 -3.50 -2.23
C TRP A 25 2.68 -5.02 -2.18
N ILE A 26 3.49 -5.54 -1.25
CA ILE A 26 3.60 -6.98 -1.00
C ILE A 26 2.25 -7.53 -0.50
N ALA A 27 1.61 -6.85 0.45
CA ALA A 27 0.30 -7.25 0.97
C ALA A 27 -0.80 -7.17 -0.10
N LEU A 28 -0.72 -6.22 -1.03
CA LEU A 28 -1.60 -6.14 -2.21
C LEU A 28 -1.29 -7.23 -3.26
N GLY A 29 -0.26 -8.06 -3.05
CA GLY A 29 0.18 -9.06 -4.01
C GLY A 29 0.76 -8.47 -5.30
N LYS A 30 1.08 -7.18 -5.34
CA LYS A 30 1.67 -6.55 -6.54
C LYS A 30 3.17 -6.83 -6.64
N ILE A 31 3.82 -7.06 -5.51
CA ILE A 31 5.23 -7.43 -5.41
C ILE A 31 5.33 -8.82 -4.75
N LYS A 32 6.27 -9.64 -5.24
CA LYS A 32 6.58 -10.95 -4.65
C LYS A 32 7.15 -10.74 -3.25
N ASN A 33 6.60 -11.43 -2.26
CA ASN A 33 7.17 -11.42 -0.93
C ASN A 33 8.57 -12.08 -0.97
N PRO A 34 9.65 -11.39 -0.56
CA PRO A 34 11.01 -11.91 -0.69
C PRO A 34 11.31 -13.12 0.21
N MET A 35 10.55 -13.31 1.29
CA MET A 35 10.75 -14.42 2.22
C MET A 35 10.00 -15.68 1.80
N THR A 36 8.77 -15.53 1.31
CA THR A 36 7.92 -16.67 0.94
C THR A 36 7.92 -16.99 -0.53
N GLU A 37 8.51 -16.10 -1.34
CA GLU A 37 8.50 -16.15 -2.78
C GLU A 37 7.10 -16.20 -3.43
N LYS A 38 6.08 -15.73 -2.71
CA LYS A 38 4.69 -15.74 -3.18
C LYS A 38 4.17 -14.33 -3.34
N SER A 39 3.32 -14.16 -4.35
CA SER A 39 2.40 -13.04 -4.43
C SER A 39 1.05 -13.53 -3.91
N LYS A 40 0.64 -13.02 -2.74
CA LYS A 40 -0.65 -13.33 -2.13
C LYS A 40 -1.29 -12.03 -1.67
N VAL A 41 -2.53 -11.81 -2.12
CA VAL A 41 -3.32 -10.66 -1.68
C VAL A 41 -3.79 -10.88 -0.25
N ASN A 42 -3.46 -9.94 0.62
CA ASN A 42 -3.95 -9.79 1.98
C ASN A 42 -4.47 -8.35 2.16
N ILE A 43 -5.78 -8.19 1.98
CA ILE A 43 -6.46 -6.88 2.03
C ILE A 43 -6.34 -6.21 3.40
N GLU A 44 -6.43 -6.99 4.48
CA GLU A 44 -6.36 -6.47 5.85
C GLU A 44 -4.97 -5.90 6.14
N GLN A 45 -3.92 -6.65 5.81
CA GLN A 45 -2.55 -6.20 5.99
C GLN A 45 -2.20 -5.01 5.08
N ALA A 46 -2.72 -4.99 3.84
CA ALA A 46 -2.56 -3.84 2.96
C ALA A 46 -3.23 -2.59 3.55
N SER A 47 -4.46 -2.72 4.07
CA SER A 47 -5.17 -1.63 4.75
C SER A 47 -4.36 -1.09 5.92
N PHE A 48 -3.84 -1.97 6.79
CA PHE A 48 -3.05 -1.57 7.94
C PHE A 48 -1.83 -0.70 7.56
N TYR A 49 -1.06 -1.08 6.54
CA TYR A 49 0.08 -0.28 6.10
C TYR A 49 -0.33 1.05 5.46
N ILE A 50 -1.46 1.08 4.77
CA ILE A 50 -2.02 2.32 4.21
C ILE A 50 -2.46 3.25 5.35
N ASP A 51 -3.12 2.71 6.38
CA ASP A 51 -3.58 3.47 7.53
C ASP A 51 -2.39 4.06 8.33
N LEU A 52 -1.26 3.35 8.41
CA LEU A 52 -0.02 3.91 8.98
C LEU A 52 0.50 5.11 8.18
N LEU A 53 0.52 5.02 6.86
CA LEU A 53 0.96 6.13 5.99
C LEU A 53 -0.02 7.32 6.05
N ASP A 54 -1.31 7.06 6.12
CA ASP A 54 -2.36 8.08 6.28
C ASP A 54 -2.21 8.80 7.62
N MET A 55 -1.99 8.04 8.71
CA MET A 55 -1.70 8.59 10.04
C MET A 55 -0.44 9.45 10.03
N MET A 56 0.63 9.01 9.35
CA MET A 56 1.84 9.83 9.19
C MET A 56 1.53 11.16 8.50
N GLN A 57 0.70 11.16 7.46
CA GLN A 57 0.31 12.37 6.75
C GLN A 57 -0.42 13.35 7.68
N GLU A 58 -1.36 12.86 8.49
CA GLU A 58 -2.11 13.69 9.44
C GLU A 58 -1.21 14.21 10.58
N LYS A 59 -0.42 13.32 11.20
CA LYS A 59 0.39 13.67 12.38
C LYS A 59 1.59 14.55 12.05
N MET A 60 2.10 14.49 10.82
CA MET A 60 3.29 15.23 10.41
C MET A 60 2.96 16.50 9.62
N LYS A 61 1.68 16.79 9.40
CA LYS A 61 1.22 18.01 8.71
C LYS A 61 1.86 19.27 9.32
N GLY A 62 2.39 20.14 8.45
CA GLY A 62 3.08 21.37 8.84
C GLY A 62 4.55 21.17 9.26
N ASN A 63 5.04 19.92 9.35
CA ASN A 63 6.45 19.60 9.61
C ASN A 63 7.16 18.99 8.38
N LEU A 64 6.44 18.80 7.27
CA LEU A 64 6.98 18.26 6.02
C LEU A 64 7.37 19.41 5.09
N THR A 65 8.41 19.20 4.30
CA THR A 65 8.65 20.00 3.10
C THR A 65 7.58 19.73 2.04
N ASP A 66 7.39 20.65 1.09
CA ASP A 66 6.44 20.46 -0.02
C ASP A 66 6.70 19.15 -0.77
N TYR A 67 7.97 18.80 -0.96
CA TYR A 67 8.36 17.56 -1.61
C TYR A 67 7.95 16.32 -0.80
N GLU A 68 8.22 16.30 0.50
CA GLU A 68 7.87 15.19 1.39
C GLU A 68 6.35 15.02 1.50
N GLU A 69 5.60 16.12 1.61
CA GLU A 69 4.15 16.10 1.65
C GLU A 69 3.56 15.55 0.36
N GLN A 70 4.02 16.02 -0.81
CA GLN A 70 3.55 15.51 -2.10
C GLN A 70 3.92 14.04 -2.31
N MET A 71 5.13 13.63 -1.91
CA MET A 71 5.57 12.25 -2.00
C MET A 71 4.66 11.32 -1.16
N LEU A 72 4.32 11.73 0.07
CA LEU A 72 3.43 10.96 0.95
C LEU A 72 1.99 10.93 0.41
N ILE A 73 1.45 12.07 -0.04
CA ILE A 73 0.11 12.16 -0.66
C ILE A 73 -0.02 11.20 -1.85
N ASN A 74 0.95 11.24 -2.75
CA ASN A 74 0.95 10.40 -3.95
C ASN A 74 1.01 8.91 -3.58
N THR A 75 1.88 8.56 -2.63
CA THR A 75 2.02 7.19 -2.13
C THR A 75 0.72 6.68 -1.53
N VAL A 76 0.10 7.43 -0.62
CA VAL A 76 -1.16 7.05 0.04
C VAL A 76 -2.29 6.92 -0.99
N SER A 77 -2.39 7.87 -1.91
CA SER A 77 -3.44 7.89 -2.94
C SER A 77 -3.35 6.68 -3.87
N GLU A 78 -2.16 6.38 -4.38
CA GLU A 78 -1.92 5.23 -5.26
C GLU A 78 -2.27 3.90 -4.56
N LEU A 79 -1.85 3.74 -3.31
CA LEU A 79 -2.13 2.53 -2.54
C LEU A 79 -3.63 2.39 -2.22
N LYS A 80 -4.33 3.48 -1.86
CA LYS A 80 -5.78 3.48 -1.61
C LYS A 80 -6.55 3.05 -2.86
N LEU A 81 -6.18 3.55 -4.05
CA LEU A 81 -6.78 3.12 -5.31
C LEU A 81 -6.58 1.62 -5.57
N ASN A 82 -5.35 1.13 -5.39
CA ASN A 82 -5.05 -0.29 -5.56
C ASN A 82 -5.79 -1.18 -4.55
N LEU A 83 -5.95 -0.73 -3.31
CA LEU A 83 -6.72 -1.44 -2.30
C LEU A 83 -8.20 -1.56 -2.68
N ILE A 84 -8.81 -0.47 -3.18
CA ILE A 84 -10.20 -0.48 -3.66
C ILE A 84 -10.36 -1.48 -4.80
N ASP A 85 -9.45 -1.49 -5.76
CA ASP A 85 -9.51 -2.40 -6.90
C ASP A 85 -9.36 -3.86 -6.48
N GLU A 86 -8.43 -4.18 -5.59
CA GLU A 86 -8.27 -5.53 -5.07
C GLU A 86 -9.44 -5.96 -4.18
N LYS A 87 -10.02 -5.06 -3.38
CA LYS A 87 -11.27 -5.32 -2.62
C LYS A 87 -12.42 -5.70 -3.56
N LYS A 88 -12.62 -4.96 -4.65
CA LYS A 88 -13.66 -5.27 -5.66
C LYS A 88 -13.43 -6.64 -6.32
N LYS A 89 -12.19 -6.97 -6.66
CA LYS A 89 -11.83 -8.28 -7.23
C LYS A 89 -12.05 -9.43 -6.25
N ASN A 90 -11.70 -9.23 -4.98
CA ASN A 90 -11.86 -10.24 -3.92
C ASN A 90 -13.35 -10.58 -3.71
N ILE A 91 -14.20 -9.57 -3.54
CA ILE A 91 -15.67 -9.74 -3.44
C ILE A 91 -16.26 -10.50 -4.65
N SER A 92 -15.71 -10.25 -5.85
CA SER A 92 -16.15 -10.91 -7.08
C SER A 92 -15.74 -12.38 -7.14
N LYS A 93 -14.60 -12.76 -6.55
CA LYS A 93 -14.14 -14.15 -6.45
C LYS A 93 -15.02 -14.94 -5.48
N ASP A 94 -15.28 -14.39 -4.30
CA ASP A 94 -16.10 -15.04 -3.28
C ASP A 94 -17.53 -15.32 -3.78
N LYS A 95 -18.14 -14.36 -4.49
CA LYS A 95 -19.47 -14.53 -5.11
C LYS A 95 -19.48 -15.62 -6.19
N LYS A 96 -18.40 -15.79 -6.96
CA LYS A 96 -18.29 -16.85 -7.98
C LYS A 96 -18.10 -18.22 -7.34
N GLU A 97 -17.35 -18.29 -6.25
CA GLU A 97 -17.09 -19.53 -5.51
C GLU A 97 -18.35 -20.04 -4.80
N GLN A 98 -19.11 -19.16 -4.15
CA GLN A 98 -20.41 -19.50 -3.55
C GLN A 98 -21.44 -20.00 -4.58
N LYS A 99 -21.46 -19.42 -5.80
CA LYS A 99 -22.33 -19.90 -6.89
C LYS A 99 -21.94 -21.29 -7.40
N LYS A 100 -20.64 -21.62 -7.43
CA LYS A 100 -20.16 -22.96 -7.83
C LYS A 100 -20.48 -24.02 -6.78
N ILE A 101 -20.40 -23.68 -5.50
CA ILE A 101 -20.73 -24.60 -4.40
C ILE A 101 -22.24 -24.92 -4.40
N LYS A 102 -23.10 -23.94 -4.66
CA LYS A 102 -24.55 -24.17 -4.79
C LYS A 102 -24.90 -25.11 -5.96
N LYS A 103 -24.30 -24.89 -7.14
CA LYS A 103 -24.52 -25.74 -8.33
C LYS A 103 -24.00 -27.18 -8.23
N LYS A 104 -23.15 -27.51 -7.24
CA LYS A 104 -22.65 -28.87 -7.01
C LYS A 104 -23.47 -29.66 -5.99
N LYS A 105 -24.42 -29.01 -5.30
CA LYS A 105 -25.30 -29.62 -4.30
C LYS A 105 -26.71 -29.91 -4.85
N ASP A 106 -27.00 -29.45 -6.06
CA ASP A 106 -28.16 -29.82 -6.89
C ASP A 106 -27.72 -30.85 -7.93
#